data_AF-A0A964GA74-F1
#
_entry.id   AF-A0A964GA74-F1
#
_cell.length_a   1.000
_cell.length_b   1.000
_cell.length_c   1.000
_cell.angle_alpha   90.00
_cell.angle_beta   90.00
_cell.angle_gamma   90.00
#
_symmetry.space_group_name_H-M   'P 1'
#
loop_
_entity.id
_entity.type
_entity.pdbx_description
1 polymer ?
#
loop_
_entity_poly.entity_id
_entity_poly.type
_entity_poly.pdbx_seq_one_letter_code
_entity_poly.pdbx_strand_id
1 'polypeptide(L)'
;MDEELYGTDLKLVVETRPEYMGLGADLLVNKKGDLQTASGRENLGQAILHRLLTRKGELGDIGHPDYGSRLHELIGEPNNERTRELVRLYAKECISQEPRVQDIKSLTVSVQKGNQHVVFLDVTVLPIKSNVPMNVVFPFYLEVA
;
A
#
# COMPACT_ATOMS: atom_id res chain seq x y z
N MET A 1 -1.78 20.97 -11.94
CA MET A 1 -2.20 19.63 -11.49
C MET A 1 -2.90 19.86 -10.17
N ASP A 2 -4.18 19.49 -10.06
CA ASP A 2 -4.97 19.76 -8.85
C ASP A 2 -4.62 18.73 -7.77
N GLU A 3 -3.48 18.91 -7.12
CA GLU A 3 -3.02 18.08 -5.99
C GLU A 3 -4.04 18.05 -4.84
N GLU A 4 -4.89 19.08 -4.74
CA GLU A 4 -6.02 19.13 -3.80
C GLU A 4 -6.97 17.93 -3.95
N LEU A 5 -7.11 17.36 -5.15
CA LEU A 5 -7.96 16.20 -5.41
C LEU A 5 -7.47 14.92 -4.71
N TYR A 6 -6.20 14.88 -4.32
CA TYR A 6 -5.63 13.74 -3.61
C TYR A 6 -5.70 13.91 -2.09
N GLY A 7 -6.14 15.08 -1.62
CA GLY A 7 -6.42 15.40 -0.23
C GLY A 7 -5.18 15.52 0.65
N THR A 8 -5.45 15.66 1.95
CA THR A 8 -4.44 15.74 3.02
C THR A 8 -4.85 14.81 4.14
N ASP A 9 -3.88 14.10 4.70
CA ASP A 9 -4.05 13.23 5.88
C ASP A 9 -2.86 13.41 6.83
N LEU A 10 -2.92 12.82 8.02
CA LEU A 10 -1.80 12.73 8.94
C LEU A 10 -0.69 11.89 8.31
N LYS A 11 0.54 12.40 8.37
CA LYS A 11 1.70 11.67 7.87
C LYS A 11 1.99 10.50 8.79
N LEU A 12 1.95 9.30 8.22
CA LEU A 12 2.35 8.08 8.90
C LEU A 12 3.72 7.62 8.41
N VAL A 13 4.55 7.17 9.34
CA VAL A 13 5.82 6.51 9.04
C VAL A 13 5.68 5.06 9.44
N VAL A 14 5.71 4.20 8.42
CA VAL A 14 5.80 2.76 8.63
C VAL A 14 7.21 2.42 9.06
N GLU A 15 7.35 1.62 10.12
CA GLU A 15 8.65 1.21 10.61
C GLU A 15 9.39 0.38 9.54
N THR A 16 10.63 0.77 9.25
CA THR A 16 11.47 0.16 8.20
C THR A 16 12.62 -0.66 8.79
N ARG A 17 12.77 -0.68 10.12
CA ARG A 17 13.75 -1.55 10.78
C ARG A 17 13.41 -3.01 10.48
N PRO A 18 14.40 -3.87 10.14
CA PRO A 18 14.15 -5.26 9.74
C PRO A 18 13.32 -6.07 10.75
N GLU A 19 13.53 -5.79 12.04
CA GLU A 19 12.86 -6.39 13.21
C GLU A 19 11.38 -5.97 13.37
N TYR A 20 10.96 -4.87 12.76
CA TYR A 20 9.60 -4.31 12.87
C TYR A 20 9.03 -3.93 11.49
N MET A 21 9.61 -4.45 10.41
CA MET A 21 9.28 -4.02 9.06
C MET A 21 7.84 -4.41 8.73
N GLY A 22 6.96 -3.41 8.60
CA GLY A 22 5.53 -3.62 8.41
C GLY A 22 4.72 -3.85 9.69
N LEU A 23 5.33 -3.74 10.88
CA LEU A 23 4.65 -3.81 12.18
C LEU A 23 4.42 -2.41 12.74
N GLY A 24 3.33 -1.78 12.27
CA GLY A 24 2.85 -0.51 12.80
C GLY A 24 3.29 0.71 12.00
N ALA A 25 2.59 1.81 12.26
CA ALA A 25 2.90 3.12 11.72
C ALA A 25 2.80 4.15 12.84
N ASP A 26 3.71 5.11 12.87
CA ASP A 26 3.73 6.16 13.88
C ASP A 26 3.42 7.53 13.26
N LEU A 27 2.90 8.43 14.08
CA LEU A 27 2.66 9.82 13.74
C LEU A 27 3.96 10.62 13.93
N LEU A 28 4.25 11.51 12.99
CA LEU A 28 5.35 12.45 13.15
C LEU A 28 4.87 13.78 13.69
N VAL A 29 5.71 14.41 14.50
CA VAL A 29 5.52 15.79 14.97
C VAL A 29 6.51 16.70 14.23
N ASN A 30 6.08 17.89 13.85
CA ASN A 30 6.91 18.89 13.21
C ASN A 30 7.71 19.71 14.24
N LYS A 31 8.62 20.58 13.79
CA LYS A 31 9.47 21.39 14.67
C LYS A 31 8.69 22.36 15.59
N LYS A 32 7.41 22.61 15.32
CA LYS A 32 6.53 23.48 16.11
C LYS A 32 5.67 22.69 17.11
N GLY A 33 5.78 21.37 17.16
CA GLY A 33 5.00 20.52 18.08
C GLY A 33 3.64 20.09 17.53
N ASP A 34 3.35 20.32 16.25
CA ASP A 34 2.09 19.91 15.61
C ASP A 34 2.27 18.64 14.75
N LEU A 35 1.20 17.89 14.48
CA LEU A 35 1.26 16.68 13.68
C LEU A 35 1.66 16.98 12.23
N GLN A 36 2.52 16.15 11.67
CA GLN A 36 2.88 16.24 10.25
C GLN A 36 1.74 15.71 9.39
N THR A 37 1.63 16.27 8.20
CA THR A 37 0.61 15.88 7.21
C THR A 37 1.26 15.41 5.92
N ALA A 38 0.61 14.46 5.26
CA ALA A 38 0.90 14.07 3.88
C ALA A 38 -0.18 14.69 3.00
N SER A 39 0.20 15.34 1.90
CA SER A 39 -0.75 15.99 0.98
C SER A 39 -0.50 15.57 -0.45
N GLY A 40 -1.53 15.71 -1.30
CA GLY A 40 -1.36 15.48 -2.73
C GLY A 40 -0.99 14.03 -3.04
N ARG A 41 -0.06 13.85 -3.98
CA ARG A 41 0.47 12.54 -4.39
C ARG A 41 1.05 11.73 -3.23
N GLU A 42 1.66 12.39 -2.24
CA GLU A 42 2.18 11.70 -1.07
C GLU A 42 1.02 11.05 -0.28
N ASN A 43 -0.09 11.76 -0.12
CA ASN A 43 -1.28 11.23 0.52
C ASN A 43 -1.90 10.08 -0.29
N LEU A 44 -1.94 10.19 -1.62
CA LEU A 44 -2.43 9.10 -2.47
C LEU A 44 -1.57 7.84 -2.32
N GLY A 45 -0.24 7.98 -2.32
CA GLY A 45 0.67 6.86 -2.09
C GLY A 45 0.45 6.23 -0.71
N GLN A 46 0.32 7.06 0.33
CA GLN A 46 0.02 6.60 1.69
C GLN A 46 -1.33 5.86 1.75
N ALA A 47 -2.37 6.38 1.11
CA ALA A 47 -3.70 5.76 1.11
C ALA A 47 -3.71 4.39 0.40
N ILE A 48 -2.95 4.26 -0.70
CA ILE A 48 -2.76 2.97 -1.39
C ILE A 48 -2.09 1.96 -0.45
N LEU A 49 -1.03 2.38 0.26
CA LEU A 49 -0.34 1.52 1.22
C LEU A 49 -1.28 1.06 2.35
N HIS A 50 -2.06 1.98 2.92
CA HIS A 50 -3.03 1.66 3.97
C HIS A 50 -4.06 0.65 3.49
N ARG A 51 -4.61 0.84 2.29
CA ARG A 51 -5.58 -0.09 1.73
C ARG A 51 -4.99 -1.49 1.50
N LEU A 52 -3.72 -1.58 1.11
CA LEU A 52 -3.03 -2.86 0.97
C LEU A 52 -2.79 -3.56 2.32
N LEU A 53 -2.50 -2.80 3.37
CA LEU A 53 -2.23 -3.29 4.73
C LEU A 53 -3.49 -3.71 5.50
N THR A 54 -4.62 -3.04 5.28
CA THR A 54 -5.89 -3.36 5.95
C THR A 54 -6.49 -4.64 5.37
N ARG A 55 -7.00 -5.53 6.23
CA ARG A 55 -7.67 -6.75 5.78
C ARG A 55 -9.04 -6.39 5.21
N LYS A 56 -9.37 -6.95 4.04
CA LYS A 56 -10.71 -6.74 3.46
C LYS A 56 -11.79 -7.20 4.45
N GLY A 57 -12.73 -6.31 4.77
CA GLY A 57 -13.79 -6.56 5.77
C GLY A 57 -13.48 -6.09 7.19
N GLU A 58 -12.24 -5.71 7.51
CA GLU A 58 -11.82 -5.26 8.85
C GLU A 58 -12.58 -4.02 9.33
N LEU A 59 -12.95 -3.14 8.39
CA LEU A 59 -13.68 -1.90 8.67
C LEU A 59 -15.20 -2.06 8.42
N GLY A 60 -15.71 -3.30 8.38
CA GLY A 60 -17.12 -3.58 8.14
C GLY A 60 -18.05 -2.94 9.16
N ASP A 61 -17.68 -2.98 10.45
CA ASP A 61 -18.48 -2.46 11.56
C ASP A 61 -18.67 -0.94 11.53
N ILE A 62 -17.79 -0.22 10.82
CA ILE A 62 -17.87 1.23 10.63
C ILE A 62 -18.33 1.63 9.22
N GLY A 63 -18.88 0.68 8.44
CA GLY A 63 -19.50 0.96 7.14
C GLY A 63 -18.57 0.85 5.93
N HIS A 64 -17.39 0.25 6.07
CA HIS A 64 -16.43 0.07 4.99
C HIS A 64 -16.05 -1.42 4.76
N PRO A 65 -17.01 -2.31 4.49
CA PRO A 65 -16.77 -3.75 4.36
C PRO A 65 -15.88 -4.13 3.17
N ASP A 66 -15.88 -3.34 2.10
CA ASP A 66 -15.06 -3.60 0.92
C ASP A 66 -13.65 -2.98 1.01
N TYR A 67 -13.36 -2.18 2.04
CA TYR A 67 -12.05 -1.57 2.22
C TYR A 67 -11.02 -2.62 2.64
N GLY A 68 -9.84 -2.57 2.04
CA GLY A 68 -8.71 -3.44 2.36
C GLY A 68 -8.32 -4.38 1.23
N SER A 69 -7.37 -5.26 1.52
CA SER A 69 -6.87 -6.27 0.60
C SER A 69 -6.98 -7.69 1.17
N ARG A 70 -6.86 -8.66 0.26
CA ARG A 70 -6.79 -10.09 0.57
C ARG A 70 -5.34 -10.59 0.69
N LEU A 71 -4.35 -9.69 0.67
CA LEU A 71 -2.94 -10.09 0.74
C LEU A 71 -2.64 -10.90 2.01
N HIS A 72 -3.27 -10.55 3.13
CA HIS A 72 -3.14 -11.27 4.40
C HIS A 72 -3.50 -12.76 4.31
N GLU A 73 -4.33 -13.19 3.34
CA GLU A 73 -4.68 -14.60 3.12
C GLU A 73 -3.50 -15.42 2.58
N LEU A 74 -2.46 -14.76 2.06
CA LEU A 74 -1.28 -15.40 1.46
C LEU A 74 -0.13 -15.55 2.47
N ILE A 75 -0.31 -15.08 3.71
CA ILE A 75 0.68 -15.29 4.78
C ILE A 75 0.70 -16.79 5.11
N GLY A 76 1.90 -17.37 5.10
CA GLY A 76 2.16 -18.80 5.27
C GLY A 76 2.22 -19.59 3.95
N GLU A 77 1.91 -18.98 2.80
CA GLU A 77 2.00 -19.64 1.51
C GLU A 77 3.45 -19.65 0.98
N PRO A 78 3.88 -20.72 0.28
CA PRO A 78 5.21 -20.76 -0.32
C PRO A 78 5.39 -19.69 -1.40
N ASN A 79 6.58 -19.07 -1.49
CA ASN A 79 6.91 -18.10 -2.54
C ASN A 79 7.18 -18.77 -3.90
N ASN A 80 6.15 -19.34 -4.50
CA ASN A 80 6.18 -19.86 -5.87
C ASN A 80 5.46 -18.91 -6.84
N GLU A 81 5.49 -19.25 -8.13
CA GLU A 81 4.87 -18.44 -9.18
C GLU A 81 3.37 -18.23 -8.96
N ARG A 82 2.64 -19.29 -8.55
CA ARG A 82 1.21 -19.21 -8.22
C ARG A 82 0.95 -18.15 -7.14
N THR A 83 1.68 -18.18 -6.03
CA THR A 83 1.51 -17.23 -4.93
C THR A 83 1.81 -15.80 -5.37
N ARG A 84 2.84 -15.59 -6.20
CA ARG A 84 3.15 -14.26 -6.73
C ARG A 84 2.07 -13.72 -7.67
N GLU A 85 1.47 -14.58 -8.49
CA GLU A 85 0.33 -14.18 -9.32
C GLU A 85 -0.92 -13.86 -8.47
N LEU A 86 -1.13 -14.57 -7.35
CA LEU A 86 -2.18 -14.22 -6.40
C LEU A 86 -1.92 -12.88 -5.71
N VAL A 87 -0.68 -12.59 -5.28
CA VAL A 87 -0.28 -11.28 -4.75
C VAL A 87 -0.63 -10.19 -5.77
N ARG A 88 -0.24 -10.40 -7.03
CA ARG A 88 -0.53 -9.47 -8.13
C ARG A 88 -2.03 -9.25 -8.34
N LEU A 89 -2.81 -10.32 -8.35
CA LEU A 89 -4.26 -10.27 -8.53
C LEU A 89 -4.93 -9.50 -7.38
N TYR A 90 -4.61 -9.84 -6.12
CA TYR A 90 -5.23 -9.22 -4.95
C TYR A 90 -4.84 -7.76 -4.79
N ALA A 91 -3.58 -7.41 -5.08
CA ALA A 91 -3.14 -6.03 -5.12
C ALA A 91 -3.88 -5.23 -6.20
N LYS A 92 -4.03 -5.81 -7.40
CA LYS A 92 -4.78 -5.17 -8.50
C LYS A 92 -6.24 -4.93 -8.11
N GLU A 93 -6.93 -5.95 -7.59
CA GLU A 93 -8.33 -5.83 -7.11
C GLU A 93 -8.47 -4.72 -6.08
N CYS A 94 -7.56 -4.68 -5.11
CA CYS A 94 -7.54 -3.68 -4.04
C CYS A 94 -7.35 -2.25 -4.58
N ILE A 95 -6.31 -2.04 -5.40
CA ILE A 95 -5.92 -0.71 -5.90
C ILE A 95 -6.97 -0.17 -6.88
N SER A 96 -7.62 -1.03 -7.68
CA SER A 96 -8.70 -0.63 -8.57
C SER A 96 -9.92 -0.06 -7.85
N GLN A 97 -10.03 -0.21 -6.53
CA GLN A 97 -11.11 0.36 -5.72
C GLN A 97 -10.74 1.71 -5.09
N GLU A 98 -9.52 2.22 -5.27
CA GLU A 98 -9.13 3.56 -4.83
C GLU A 98 -9.65 4.62 -5.84
N PRO A 99 -10.66 5.44 -5.49
CA PRO A 99 -11.30 6.35 -6.45
C PRO A 99 -10.37 7.43 -7.03
N ARG A 100 -9.25 7.72 -6.36
CA ARG A 100 -8.25 8.66 -6.85
C ARG A 100 -7.28 8.04 -7.87
N VAL A 101 -7.31 6.73 -8.07
CA VAL A 101 -6.54 6.02 -9.12
C VAL A 101 -7.41 5.88 -10.36
N GLN A 102 -6.98 6.49 -11.46
CA GLN A 102 -7.64 6.37 -12.76
C GLN A 102 -7.30 5.04 -13.46
N ASP A 103 -6.03 4.65 -13.43
CA ASP A 103 -5.53 3.46 -14.13
C ASP A 103 -4.28 2.88 -13.46
N ILE A 104 -4.08 1.57 -13.57
CA ILE A 104 -2.86 0.88 -13.12
C ILE A 104 -2.00 0.62 -14.36
N LYS A 105 -0.94 1.42 -14.54
CA LYS A 105 -0.06 1.36 -15.71
C LYS A 105 0.87 0.14 -15.68
N SER A 106 1.37 -0.22 -14.52
CA SER A 106 2.14 -1.43 -14.30
C SER A 106 1.98 -1.93 -12.87
N LEU A 107 2.10 -3.25 -12.72
CA LEU A 107 2.13 -3.91 -11.42
C LEU A 107 3.03 -5.12 -11.58
N THR A 108 4.17 -5.17 -10.90
CA THR A 108 5.08 -6.32 -10.92
C THR A 108 5.31 -6.83 -9.50
N VAL A 109 5.54 -8.14 -9.39
CA VAL A 109 5.87 -8.80 -8.12
C VAL A 109 7.23 -9.44 -8.30
N SER A 110 8.19 -9.03 -7.49
CA SER A 110 9.57 -9.51 -7.55
C SER A 110 10.02 -10.04 -6.19
N VAL A 111 10.90 -11.03 -6.15
CA VAL A 111 11.43 -11.57 -4.90
C VAL A 111 12.54 -10.67 -4.38
N GLN A 112 12.56 -10.39 -3.08
CA GLN A 112 13.66 -9.63 -2.47
C GLN A 112 14.97 -10.42 -2.58
N LYS A 113 16.03 -9.75 -3.04
CA LYS A 113 17.36 -10.34 -3.05
C LYS A 113 17.81 -10.62 -1.62
N GLY A 114 18.11 -11.88 -1.32
CA GLY A 114 18.61 -12.30 0.00
C GLY A 114 17.52 -12.73 0.99
N ASN A 115 16.23 -12.58 0.66
CA ASN A 115 15.14 -13.11 1.48
C ASN A 115 14.00 -13.64 0.58
N GLN A 116 13.84 -14.96 0.52
CA GLN A 116 12.82 -15.61 -0.30
C GLN A 116 11.40 -15.49 0.25
N HIS A 117 11.23 -15.03 1.49
CA HIS A 117 9.92 -14.85 2.12
C HIS A 117 9.34 -13.45 1.90
N VAL A 118 10.07 -12.56 1.20
CA VAL A 118 9.65 -11.20 0.91
C VAL A 118 9.49 -11.00 -0.59
N VAL A 119 8.37 -10.40 -0.97
CA VAL A 119 8.14 -9.95 -2.34
C VAL A 119 7.93 -8.43 -2.37
N PHE A 120 8.50 -7.76 -3.36
CA PHE A 120 8.21 -6.37 -3.65
C PHE A 120 7.11 -6.29 -4.71
N LEU A 121 6.05 -5.60 -4.32
CA LEU A 121 5.00 -5.16 -5.21
C LEU A 121 5.36 -3.75 -5.72
N ASP A 122 5.76 -3.66 -6.99
CA ASP A 122 6.07 -2.39 -7.65
C ASP A 122 4.87 -2.00 -8.52
N VAL A 123 4.18 -0.92 -8.12
CA VAL A 123 2.95 -0.46 -8.78
C VAL A 123 3.16 0.94 -9.33
N THR A 124 2.86 1.11 -10.62
CA THR A 124 2.72 2.43 -11.23
C THR A 124 1.25 2.71 -11.51
N VAL A 125 0.73 3.76 -10.88
CA VAL A 125 -0.66 4.21 -11.05
C VAL A 125 -0.71 5.56 -11.75
N LEU A 126 -1.78 5.80 -12.50
CA LEU A 126 -2.14 7.12 -13.02
C LEU A 126 -3.24 7.70 -12.12
N PRO A 127 -2.99 8.80 -11.40
CA PRO A 127 -4.03 9.47 -10.62
C PRO A 127 -5.09 10.13 -11.51
N ILE A 128 -6.30 10.32 -10.98
CA ILE A 128 -7.36 11.05 -11.67
C ILE A 128 -6.94 12.48 -12.05
N LYS A 129 -7.37 12.95 -13.22
CA LYS A 129 -7.04 14.29 -13.74
C LYS A 129 -5.52 14.60 -13.76
N SER A 130 -4.69 13.57 -13.84
CA SER A 130 -3.25 13.65 -14.03
C SER A 130 -2.85 12.95 -15.32
N ASN A 131 -1.80 13.45 -15.98
CA ASN A 131 -1.11 12.76 -17.07
C ASN A 131 0.25 12.20 -16.65
N VAL A 132 0.68 12.47 -15.42
CA VAL A 132 1.93 11.96 -14.84
C VAL A 132 1.61 10.73 -14.00
N PRO A 133 2.22 9.57 -14.25
CA PRO A 133 2.09 8.43 -13.35
C PRO A 133 2.82 8.66 -12.01
N MET A 134 2.55 7.81 -11.02
CA MET A 134 3.34 7.71 -9.80
C MET A 134 3.63 6.26 -9.48
N ASN A 135 4.76 6.01 -8.82
CA ASN A 135 5.17 4.68 -8.40
C ASN A 135 5.00 4.53 -6.88
N VAL A 136 4.53 3.35 -6.46
CA VAL A 136 4.41 2.93 -5.07
C VAL A 136 5.04 1.55 -4.97
N VAL A 137 6.03 1.41 -4.10
CA VAL A 137 6.69 0.13 -3.81
C VAL A 137 6.23 -0.34 -2.43
N PHE A 138 5.74 -1.58 -2.37
CA PHE A 138 5.25 -2.19 -1.14
C PHE A 138 5.95 -3.53 -0.90
N PRO A 139 6.71 -3.68 0.20
CA PRO A 139 7.21 -4.98 0.63
C PRO A 139 6.07 -5.80 1.24
N PHE A 140 5.88 -7.03 0.78
CA PHE A 140 4.94 -7.98 1.35
C PHE A 140 5.66 -9.23 1.83
N TYR A 141 5.36 -9.62 3.07
CA TYR A 141 5.97 -10.73 3.78
C TYR A 141 5.03 -11.93 3.71
N LEU A 142 5.53 -13.02 3.13
CA LEU A 142 4.82 -14.31 3.08
C LEU A 142 4.98 -15.10 4.38
N GLU A 143 5.97 -14.77 5.23
CA GLU A 143 6.15 -15.37 6.55
C GLU A 143 6.46 -14.28 7.59
N VAL A 144 6.15 -14.56 8.86
CA VAL A 144 6.60 -13.71 9.98
C VAL A 144 8.08 -13.98 10.20
N ALA A 145 8.90 -12.93 10.16
CA ALA A 145 10.33 -13.01 10.48
C ALA A 145 10.55 -13.25 11.97
#